data_AF-A0A1B8ZLQ5-F1
#
_entry.id   AF-A0A1B8ZLQ5-F1
#
_cell.length_a   1.000
_cell.length_b   1.000
_cell.length_c   1.000
_cell.angle_alpha   90.00
_cell.angle_beta   90.00
_cell.angle_gamma   90.00
#
_symmetry.space_group_name_H-M   'P 1'
#
loop_
_entity.id
_entity.type
_entity.pdbx_description
1 polymer ?
#
loop_
_entity_poly.entity_id
_entity_poly.type
_entity_poly.pdbx_seq_one_letter_code
_entity_poly.pdbx_strand_id
1 'polypeptide(L)'
;MKLFTKIVSIVLLGCQIGLFGQNISDDSLIRKANQEIYNNPDNAVKIAKKLLQKQKDVNKLVKVYLILSTASIAKRDFDESLKNLLVARELVQKTNSLNIKTSVLIAIAMQYQQMDFYSKSLETLDEAGEYLIQLPDNDPDKYFETARSYALRGMIHKSQLNPEIALQEFLIAARNFEKVKEKETHFNQSIVYYNIGYCYLLLNQLNKAEEAFVKSLEFARVINANSLEAFALKGLSEVYKSKKENQTAINLLVEAQELSKKIGDLTLNEGIYREMAENYLAMGNQHLYQAYNGKFFEASFNREQNELSSINHAIDVHNKEMLKKTKEITDHYNILIGVVVVIGLLIMSTLLYITLKMKKKNRQYQDEIHNLIRS
;
A
#
# COMPACT_ATOMS: atom_id res chain seq x y z
N MET A 1 66.34 -1.79 17.81
CA MET A 1 65.02 -1.21 18.19
C MET A 1 64.29 -0.52 17.05
N LYS A 2 64.90 0.39 16.27
CA LYS A 2 64.19 1.14 15.20
C LYS A 2 63.71 0.32 14.00
N LEU A 3 64.32 -0.84 13.72
CA LEU A 3 63.90 -1.73 12.62
C LEU A 3 62.70 -2.59 13.01
N PHE A 4 62.66 -3.07 14.26
CA PHE A 4 61.57 -3.89 14.79
C PHE A 4 60.26 -3.10 14.88
N THR A 5 60.33 -1.83 15.28
CA THR A 5 59.17 -0.94 15.31
C THR A 5 58.61 -0.67 13.91
N LYS A 6 59.46 -0.55 12.88
CA LYS A 6 58.99 -0.35 11.48
C LYS A 6 58.31 -1.60 10.91
N ILE A 7 58.78 -2.80 11.24
CA ILE A 7 58.16 -4.05 10.78
C ILE A 7 56.80 -4.24 11.46
N VAL A 8 56.68 -3.93 12.76
CA VAL A 8 55.39 -3.98 13.47
C VAL A 8 54.39 -2.97 12.90
N SER A 9 54.83 -1.76 12.52
CA SER A 9 53.96 -0.77 11.86
C SER A 9 53.48 -1.22 10.47
N ILE A 10 54.31 -1.91 9.69
CA ILE A 10 53.94 -2.42 8.36
C ILE A 10 52.98 -3.62 8.45
N VAL A 11 53.15 -4.48 9.46
CA VAL A 11 52.22 -5.60 9.72
C VAL A 11 50.86 -5.09 10.21
N LEU A 12 50.81 -4.02 11.00
CA LEU A 12 49.56 -3.36 11.42
C LEU A 12 48.83 -2.63 10.28
N LEU A 13 49.56 -2.11 9.28
CA LEU A 13 48.97 -1.54 8.06
C LEU A 13 48.50 -2.61 7.05
N GLY A 14 49.00 -3.85 7.15
CA GLY A 14 48.55 -5.00 6.34
C GLY A 14 47.30 -5.70 6.87
N CYS A 15 46.91 -5.44 8.13
CA CYS A 15 45.68 -5.95 8.72
C CYS A 15 44.55 -4.91 8.65
N GLN A 16 44.24 -4.41 7.45
CA GLN A 16 42.87 -3.96 7.18
C GLN A 16 41.99 -5.21 7.12
N ILE A 17 41.58 -5.69 8.29
CA ILE A 17 40.43 -6.56 8.41
C ILE A 17 39.31 -5.79 7.74
N GLY A 18 38.91 -6.22 6.54
CA GLY A 18 37.68 -5.74 5.93
C GLY A 18 36.59 -5.94 6.98
N LEU A 19 36.11 -4.84 7.55
CA LEU A 19 34.87 -4.83 8.30
C LEU A 19 33.80 -5.19 7.27
N PHE A 20 33.61 -6.49 7.06
CA PHE A 20 32.41 -7.01 6.45
C PHE A 20 31.27 -6.51 7.34
N GLY A 21 30.64 -5.42 6.93
CA GLY A 21 29.40 -4.97 7.54
C GLY A 21 28.49 -6.20 7.61
N GLN A 22 27.97 -6.49 8.81
CA GLN A 22 27.08 -7.63 9.02
C GLN A 22 26.03 -7.62 7.91
N ASN A 23 26.01 -8.69 7.12
CA ASN A 23 25.09 -8.81 6.00
C ASN A 23 23.69 -8.96 6.62
N ILE A 24 22.94 -7.86 6.70
CA ILE A 24 21.58 -7.85 7.25
C ILE A 24 20.75 -8.79 6.37
N SER A 25 20.18 -9.84 6.96
CA SER A 25 19.32 -10.79 6.25
C SER A 25 18.14 -10.07 5.58
N ASP A 26 17.73 -10.54 4.40
CA ASP A 26 16.56 -10.01 3.68
C ASP A 26 15.31 -9.99 4.55
N ASP A 27 15.13 -10.99 5.43
CA ASP A 27 13.99 -11.05 6.33
C ASP A 27 14.03 -9.92 7.38
N SER A 28 15.23 -9.52 7.80
CA SER A 28 15.41 -8.36 8.67
C SER A 28 15.17 -7.04 7.95
N LEU A 29 15.50 -6.96 6.65
CA LEU A 29 15.20 -5.77 5.83
C LEU A 29 13.71 -5.64 5.55
N ILE A 30 13.02 -6.75 5.26
CA ILE A 30 11.55 -6.82 5.12
C ILE A 30 10.89 -6.35 6.42
N ARG A 31 11.33 -6.84 7.58
CA ARG A 31 10.83 -6.39 8.90
C ARG A 31 11.04 -4.89 9.10
N LYS A 32 12.24 -4.38 8.81
CA LYS A 32 12.53 -2.95 8.92
C LYS A 32 11.65 -2.13 7.98
N ALA A 33 11.47 -2.56 6.74
CA ALA A 33 10.60 -1.87 5.79
C ALA A 33 9.16 -1.79 6.30
N ASN A 34 8.62 -2.88 6.86
CA ASN A 34 7.27 -2.87 7.46
C ASN A 34 7.12 -1.85 8.59
N GLN A 35 8.11 -1.74 9.49
CA GLN A 35 8.09 -0.77 10.60
C GLN A 35 8.17 0.68 10.12
N GLU A 36 8.76 0.91 8.95
CA GLU A 36 8.94 2.24 8.36
C GLU A 36 7.71 2.68 7.55
N ILE A 37 6.78 1.79 7.17
CA ILE A 37 5.64 2.12 6.28
C ILE A 37 4.91 3.40 6.71
N TYR A 38 4.62 3.55 8.01
CA TYR A 38 3.85 4.67 8.53
C TYR A 38 4.70 5.76 9.18
N ASN A 39 5.96 5.46 9.52
CA ASN A 39 6.89 6.45 10.09
C ASN A 39 7.65 7.22 9.02
N ASN A 40 8.04 6.52 7.95
CA ASN A 40 8.79 7.04 6.81
C ASN A 40 8.54 6.14 5.58
N PRO A 41 7.37 6.29 4.91
CA PRO A 41 7.01 5.45 3.77
C PRO A 41 8.03 5.49 2.63
N ASP A 42 8.72 6.61 2.42
CA ASP A 42 9.77 6.73 1.41
C ASP A 42 10.97 5.81 1.70
N ASN A 43 11.36 5.69 2.97
CA ASN A 43 12.41 4.77 3.38
C ASN A 43 11.96 3.31 3.24
N ALA A 44 10.70 3.00 3.57
CA ALA A 44 10.13 1.67 3.33
C ALA A 44 10.19 1.29 1.84
N VAL A 45 9.77 2.21 0.95
CA VAL A 45 9.87 2.04 -0.51
C VAL A 45 11.31 1.86 -0.96
N LYS A 46 12.25 2.64 -0.43
CA LYS A 46 13.68 2.53 -0.74
C LYS A 46 14.24 1.16 -0.38
N ILE A 47 13.93 0.64 0.81
CA ILE A 47 14.35 -0.68 1.26
C ILE A 47 13.74 -1.77 0.35
N ALA A 48 12.44 -1.67 0.07
CA ALA A 48 11.73 -2.63 -0.78
C ALA A 48 12.31 -2.67 -2.21
N LYS A 49 12.57 -1.52 -2.84
CA LYS A 49 13.20 -1.45 -4.17
C LYS A 49 14.60 -2.07 -4.18
N LYS A 50 15.38 -1.92 -3.10
CA LYS A 50 16.70 -2.57 -2.95
C LYS A 50 16.57 -4.10 -2.86
N LEU A 51 15.55 -4.60 -2.16
CA LEU A 51 15.28 -6.04 -2.07
C LEU A 51 14.89 -6.62 -3.44
N LEU A 52 14.04 -5.93 -4.21
CA LEU A 52 13.63 -6.38 -5.55
C LEU A 52 14.81 -6.62 -6.51
N GLN A 53 15.89 -5.84 -6.41
CA GLN A 53 17.05 -5.98 -7.30
C GLN A 53 17.82 -7.31 -7.13
N LYS A 54 17.72 -7.93 -5.95
CA LYS A 54 18.51 -9.12 -5.59
C LYS A 54 17.65 -10.36 -5.38
N GLN A 55 16.35 -10.18 -5.16
CA GLN A 55 15.46 -11.24 -4.72
C GLN A 55 15.03 -12.17 -5.87
N LYS A 56 15.18 -13.48 -5.66
CA LYS A 56 14.77 -14.52 -6.63
C LYS A 56 13.65 -15.42 -6.12
N ASP A 57 13.46 -15.52 -4.80
CA ASP A 57 12.38 -16.32 -4.22
C ASP A 57 11.03 -15.62 -4.43
N VAL A 58 10.07 -16.34 -5.02
CA VAL A 58 8.75 -15.81 -5.41
C VAL A 58 7.96 -15.36 -4.18
N ASN A 59 8.01 -16.10 -3.07
CA ASN A 59 7.25 -15.74 -1.87
C ASN A 59 7.76 -14.43 -1.25
N LYS A 60 9.08 -14.26 -1.19
CA LYS A 60 9.71 -13.01 -0.75
C LYS A 60 9.46 -11.86 -1.71
N LEU A 61 9.48 -12.09 -3.03
CA LEU A 61 9.09 -11.08 -4.01
C LEU A 61 7.66 -10.58 -3.77
N VAL A 62 6.70 -11.48 -3.56
CA VAL A 62 5.32 -11.11 -3.23
C VAL A 62 5.29 -10.24 -1.97
N LYS A 63 5.95 -10.65 -0.88
CA LYS A 63 6.01 -9.85 0.36
C LYS A 63 6.58 -8.44 0.13
N VAL A 64 7.62 -8.31 -0.71
CA VAL A 64 8.21 -7.01 -1.04
C VAL A 64 7.24 -6.13 -1.84
N TYR A 65 6.48 -6.70 -2.79
CA TYR A 65 5.43 -5.96 -3.50
C TYR A 65 4.27 -5.55 -2.59
N LEU A 66 3.90 -6.37 -1.61
CA LEU A 66 2.90 -5.99 -0.61
C LEU A 66 3.37 -4.81 0.26
N ILE A 67 4.67 -4.74 0.60
CA ILE A 67 5.26 -3.59 1.29
C ILE A 67 5.18 -2.34 0.41
N LEU A 68 5.55 -2.44 -0.87
CA LEU A 68 5.46 -1.30 -1.80
C LEU A 68 4.03 -0.79 -1.93
N SER A 69 3.06 -1.70 -2.04
CA SER A 69 1.65 -1.34 -2.06
C SER A 69 1.23 -0.62 -0.79
N THR A 70 1.52 -1.19 0.37
CA THR A 70 1.11 -0.62 1.67
C THR A 70 1.79 0.72 1.93
N ALA A 71 3.06 0.88 1.57
CA ALA A 71 3.76 2.17 1.65
C ALA A 71 3.17 3.21 0.68
N SER A 72 2.71 2.78 -0.50
CA SER A 72 2.04 3.68 -1.45
C SER A 72 0.66 4.13 -0.93
N ILE A 73 -0.09 3.24 -0.28
CA ILE A 73 -1.33 3.60 0.47
C ILE A 73 -1.02 4.64 1.54
N ALA A 74 0.04 4.45 2.33
CA ALA A 74 0.44 5.41 3.36
C ALA A 74 0.80 6.79 2.78
N LYS A 75 1.25 6.83 1.52
CA LYS A 75 1.50 8.06 0.76
C LYS A 75 0.28 8.59 0.00
N ARG A 76 -0.89 7.95 0.13
CA ARG A 76 -2.11 8.23 -0.65
C ARG A 76 -1.95 8.06 -2.17
N ASP A 77 -0.99 7.24 -2.60
CA ASP A 77 -0.80 6.85 -4.00
C ASP A 77 -1.46 5.49 -4.26
N PHE A 78 -2.77 5.53 -4.51
CA PHE A 78 -3.59 4.34 -4.72
C PHE A 78 -3.29 3.64 -6.06
N ASP A 79 -2.84 4.38 -7.06
CA ASP A 79 -2.49 3.84 -8.38
C ASP A 79 -1.23 2.99 -8.30
N GLU A 80 -0.17 3.51 -7.70
CA GLU A 80 1.07 2.76 -7.49
C GLU A 80 0.81 1.57 -6.55
N SER A 81 -0.06 1.73 -5.55
CA SER A 81 -0.48 0.61 -4.71
C SER A 81 -1.12 -0.51 -5.53
N LEU A 82 -2.11 -0.16 -6.37
CA LEU A 82 -2.82 -1.12 -7.21
C LEU A 82 -1.88 -1.82 -8.20
N LYS A 83 -0.94 -1.08 -8.81
CA LYS A 83 0.09 -1.66 -9.69
C LYS A 83 0.92 -2.72 -8.97
N ASN A 84 1.41 -2.42 -7.77
CA ASN A 84 2.18 -3.37 -6.98
C ASN A 84 1.35 -4.59 -6.56
N LEU A 85 0.06 -4.41 -6.22
CA LEU A 85 -0.85 -5.51 -5.91
C LEU A 85 -1.14 -6.41 -7.11
N LEU A 86 -1.27 -5.84 -8.31
CA LEU A 86 -1.46 -6.63 -9.53
C LEU A 86 -0.26 -7.55 -9.80
N VAL A 87 0.96 -7.02 -9.63
CA VAL A 87 2.19 -7.84 -9.75
C VAL A 87 2.22 -8.92 -8.67
N ALA A 88 1.91 -8.59 -7.42
CA ALA A 88 1.82 -9.58 -6.34
C ALA A 88 0.80 -10.69 -6.65
N ARG A 89 -0.37 -10.34 -7.20
CA ARG A 89 -1.42 -11.28 -7.62
C ARG A 89 -0.99 -12.18 -8.77
N GLU A 90 -0.21 -11.70 -9.73
CA GLU A 90 0.33 -12.55 -10.80
C GLU A 90 1.37 -13.53 -10.24
N LEU A 91 2.29 -13.04 -9.41
CA LEU A 91 3.30 -13.87 -8.77
C LEU A 91 2.70 -14.94 -7.86
N VAL A 92 1.57 -14.64 -7.21
CA VAL A 92 0.89 -15.60 -6.32
C VAL A 92 0.42 -16.86 -7.04
N GLN A 93 0.15 -16.78 -8.35
CA GLN A 93 -0.23 -17.94 -9.17
C GLN A 93 0.92 -18.94 -9.35
N LYS A 94 2.16 -18.49 -9.14
CA LYS A 94 3.38 -19.30 -9.26
C LYS A 94 3.76 -19.96 -7.93
N THR A 95 2.95 -19.80 -6.87
CA THR A 95 3.17 -20.38 -5.55
C THR A 95 1.98 -21.20 -5.07
N ASN A 96 2.26 -22.29 -4.37
CA ASN A 96 1.25 -23.10 -3.67
C ASN A 96 1.10 -22.69 -2.19
N SER A 97 1.80 -21.63 -1.76
CA SER A 97 1.83 -21.20 -0.36
C SER A 97 0.50 -20.55 0.04
N LEU A 98 -0.29 -21.24 0.85
CA LEU A 98 -1.59 -20.76 1.32
C LEU A 98 -1.45 -19.45 2.09
N ASN A 99 -0.44 -19.32 2.96
CA ASN A 99 -0.18 -18.08 3.71
C ASN A 99 0.04 -16.88 2.78
N ILE A 100 0.85 -17.02 1.72
CA ILE A 100 1.12 -15.93 0.78
C ILE A 100 -0.13 -15.57 -0.02
N LYS A 101 -0.94 -16.56 -0.42
CA LYS A 101 -2.25 -16.31 -1.06
C LYS A 101 -3.16 -15.50 -0.15
N THR A 102 -3.27 -15.88 1.12
CA THR A 102 -4.04 -15.14 2.12
C THR A 102 -3.52 -13.73 2.32
N SER A 103 -2.20 -13.53 2.45
CA SER A 103 -1.61 -12.20 2.63
C SER A 103 -1.94 -11.26 1.46
N VAL A 104 -1.91 -11.76 0.22
CA VAL A 104 -2.27 -10.99 -0.98
C VAL A 104 -3.75 -10.62 -0.98
N LEU A 105 -4.65 -11.57 -0.65
CA LEU A 105 -6.09 -11.28 -0.57
C LEU A 105 -6.40 -10.22 0.50
N ILE A 106 -5.80 -10.33 1.69
CA ILE A 106 -5.98 -9.33 2.75
C ILE A 106 -5.43 -7.96 2.32
N ALA A 107 -4.34 -7.91 1.56
CA ALA A 107 -3.82 -6.65 1.03
C ALA A 107 -4.73 -6.04 -0.06
N ILE A 108 -5.34 -6.87 -0.91
CA ILE A 108 -6.36 -6.42 -1.88
C ILE A 108 -7.59 -5.89 -1.15
N ALA A 109 -8.06 -6.60 -0.12
CA ALA A 109 -9.16 -6.13 0.72
C ALA A 109 -8.82 -4.77 1.36
N MET A 110 -7.60 -4.61 1.88
CA MET A 110 -7.13 -3.34 2.44
C MET A 110 -7.19 -2.21 1.40
N GLN A 111 -6.75 -2.46 0.17
CA GLN A 111 -6.87 -1.49 -0.91
C GLN A 111 -8.34 -1.11 -1.17
N TYR A 112 -9.25 -2.09 -1.24
CA TYR A 112 -10.68 -1.81 -1.40
C TYR A 112 -11.27 -1.02 -0.24
N GLN A 113 -10.89 -1.34 1.00
CA GLN A 113 -11.32 -0.57 2.18
C GLN A 113 -10.82 0.88 2.11
N GLN A 114 -9.60 1.12 1.67
CA GLN A 114 -9.04 2.47 1.52
C GLN A 114 -9.68 3.28 0.39
N MET A 115 -10.29 2.61 -0.58
CA MET A 115 -11.09 3.20 -1.66
C MET A 115 -12.59 3.24 -1.33
N ASP A 116 -12.97 2.96 -0.08
CA ASP A 116 -14.35 2.86 0.41
C ASP A 116 -15.24 1.82 -0.30
N PHE A 117 -14.65 0.85 -0.99
CA PHE A 117 -15.34 -0.30 -1.59
C PHE A 117 -15.55 -1.42 -0.56
N TYR A 118 -16.29 -1.11 0.52
CA TYR A 118 -16.45 -1.98 1.67
C TYR A 118 -17.03 -3.37 1.35
N SER A 119 -18.02 -3.47 0.47
CA SER A 119 -18.60 -4.76 0.08
C SER A 119 -17.57 -5.67 -0.58
N LYS A 120 -16.78 -5.14 -1.53
CA LYS A 120 -15.71 -5.91 -2.19
C LYS A 120 -14.59 -6.28 -1.21
N SER A 121 -14.29 -5.38 -0.28
CA SER A 121 -13.31 -5.67 0.78
C SER A 121 -13.79 -6.85 1.63
N LEU A 122 -15.05 -6.85 2.09
CA LEU A 122 -15.59 -7.94 2.91
C LEU A 122 -15.64 -9.25 2.13
N GLU A 123 -16.10 -9.25 0.88
CA GLU A 123 -16.09 -10.43 0.00
C GLU A 123 -14.67 -11.01 -0.17
N THR A 124 -13.67 -10.13 -0.37
CA THR A 124 -12.27 -10.56 -0.49
C THR A 124 -11.73 -11.13 0.83
N LEU A 125 -12.18 -10.60 1.97
CA LEU A 125 -11.82 -11.14 3.30
C LEU A 125 -12.51 -12.47 3.60
N ASP A 126 -13.71 -12.70 3.05
CA ASP A 126 -14.39 -14.00 3.12
C ASP A 126 -13.61 -15.03 2.28
N GLU A 127 -13.19 -14.67 1.06
CA GLU A 127 -12.30 -15.51 0.23
C GLU A 127 -10.98 -15.85 0.96
N ALA A 128 -10.35 -14.86 1.61
CA ALA A 128 -9.16 -15.10 2.42
C ALA A 128 -9.42 -16.08 3.59
N GLY A 129 -10.63 -16.06 4.14
CA GLY A 129 -11.10 -16.96 5.20
C GLY A 129 -11.06 -18.44 4.78
N GLU A 130 -11.45 -18.74 3.54
CA GLU A 130 -11.44 -20.10 2.99
C GLU A 130 -10.02 -20.71 2.99
N TYR A 131 -8.99 -19.89 2.73
CA TYR A 131 -7.59 -20.31 2.79
C TYR A 131 -7.07 -20.38 4.24
N LEU A 132 -7.51 -19.47 5.11
CA LEU A 132 -7.12 -19.45 6.53
C LEU A 132 -7.56 -20.73 7.26
N ILE A 133 -8.74 -21.26 6.94
CA ILE A 133 -9.26 -22.50 7.55
C ILE A 133 -8.37 -23.70 7.22
N GLN A 134 -7.76 -23.72 6.03
CA GLN A 134 -6.88 -24.79 5.57
C GLN A 134 -5.49 -24.78 6.21
N LEU A 135 -5.08 -23.66 6.84
CA LEU A 135 -3.80 -23.58 7.54
C LEU A 135 -3.85 -24.40 8.85
N PRO A 136 -2.72 -25.02 9.27
CA PRO A 136 -2.66 -25.80 10.49
C PRO A 136 -3.10 -25.01 11.72
N ASP A 137 -3.73 -25.70 12.67
CA ASP A 137 -4.00 -25.12 13.97
C ASP A 137 -2.69 -24.88 14.74
N ASN A 138 -2.61 -23.75 15.45
CA ASN A 138 -1.41 -23.24 16.12
C ASN A 138 -0.29 -22.72 15.19
N ASP A 139 -0.60 -22.47 13.92
CA ASP A 139 0.32 -21.75 13.02
C ASP A 139 0.34 -20.22 13.33
N PRO A 140 1.51 -19.63 13.66
CA PRO A 140 1.63 -18.19 13.85
C PRO A 140 1.16 -17.36 12.65
N ASP A 141 1.39 -17.82 11.41
CA ASP A 141 0.95 -17.12 10.21
C ASP A 141 -0.59 -17.10 10.13
N LYS A 142 -1.26 -18.20 10.50
CA LYS A 142 -2.73 -18.28 10.59
C LYS A 142 -3.28 -17.26 11.58
N TYR A 143 -2.69 -17.17 12.77
CA TYR A 143 -3.11 -16.18 13.78
C TYR A 143 -2.85 -14.76 13.31
N PHE A 144 -1.69 -14.48 12.73
CA PHE A 144 -1.33 -13.16 12.25
C PHE A 144 -2.30 -12.68 11.16
N GLU A 145 -2.57 -13.50 10.14
CA GLU A 145 -3.45 -13.13 9.04
C GLU A 145 -4.93 -13.12 9.46
N THR A 146 -5.35 -14.00 10.37
CA THR A 146 -6.68 -13.90 11.00
C THR A 146 -6.82 -12.55 11.70
N ALA A 147 -5.82 -12.16 12.49
CA ALA A 147 -5.86 -10.89 13.20
C ALA A 147 -5.94 -9.68 12.26
N ARG A 148 -5.17 -9.69 11.16
CA ARG A 148 -5.24 -8.63 10.13
C ARG A 148 -6.61 -8.58 9.44
N SER A 149 -7.18 -9.73 9.09
CA SER A 149 -8.51 -9.83 8.48
C SER A 149 -9.59 -9.21 9.38
N TYR A 150 -9.66 -9.62 10.65
CA TYR A 150 -10.61 -9.09 11.63
C TYR A 150 -10.35 -7.61 11.96
N ALA A 151 -9.09 -7.17 12.00
CA ALA A 151 -8.77 -5.75 12.17
C ALA A 151 -9.34 -4.91 11.01
N LEU A 152 -9.24 -5.41 9.77
CA LEU A 152 -9.78 -4.72 8.60
C LEU A 152 -11.32 -4.71 8.61
N ARG A 153 -11.97 -5.82 8.99
CA ARG A 153 -13.43 -5.87 9.21
C ARG A 153 -13.86 -4.85 10.26
N GLY A 154 -13.10 -4.74 11.36
CA GLY A 154 -13.33 -3.74 12.40
C GLY A 154 -13.26 -2.31 11.85
N MET A 155 -12.27 -2.00 11.00
CA MET A 155 -12.15 -0.68 10.36
C MET A 155 -13.32 -0.36 9.43
N ILE A 156 -13.80 -1.35 8.67
CA ILE A 156 -14.97 -1.21 7.78
C ILE A 156 -16.22 -0.88 8.61
N HIS A 157 -16.54 -1.69 9.62
CA HIS A 157 -17.73 -1.46 10.45
C HIS A 157 -17.65 -0.15 11.23
N LYS A 158 -16.45 0.26 11.66
CA LYS A 158 -16.23 1.58 12.28
C LYS A 158 -16.56 2.71 11.29
N SER A 159 -16.12 2.58 10.04
CA SER A 159 -16.40 3.56 8.97
C SER A 159 -17.89 3.63 8.61
N GLN A 160 -18.61 2.52 8.80
CA GLN A 160 -20.06 2.42 8.68
C GLN A 160 -20.82 2.86 9.95
N LEU A 161 -20.15 3.44 10.94
CA LEU A 161 -20.72 3.91 12.21
C LEU A 161 -21.38 2.80 13.05
N ASN A 162 -20.84 1.58 12.99
CA ASN A 162 -21.28 0.44 13.81
C ASN A 162 -20.20 0.08 14.87
N PRO A 163 -20.05 0.88 15.95
CA PRO A 163 -18.94 0.73 16.90
C PRO A 163 -18.98 -0.57 17.69
N GLU A 164 -20.14 -1.17 17.95
CA GLU A 164 -20.28 -2.44 18.66
C GLU A 164 -19.73 -3.61 17.83
N ILE A 165 -20.10 -3.68 16.55
CA ILE A 165 -19.61 -4.72 15.63
C ILE A 165 -18.11 -4.51 15.43
N ALA A 166 -17.68 -3.27 15.17
CA ALA A 166 -16.27 -2.95 15.04
C ALA A 166 -15.45 -3.38 16.26
N LEU A 167 -15.96 -3.13 17.48
CA LEU A 167 -15.32 -3.54 18.71
C LEU A 167 -15.17 -5.06 18.80
N GLN A 168 -16.21 -5.84 18.46
CA GLN A 168 -16.15 -7.30 18.47
C GLN A 168 -15.05 -7.81 17.52
N GLU A 169 -15.01 -7.28 16.30
CA GLU A 169 -13.99 -7.60 15.29
C GLU A 169 -12.57 -7.27 15.79
N PHE A 170 -12.37 -6.08 16.36
CA PHE A 170 -11.06 -5.70 16.91
C PHE A 170 -10.65 -6.55 18.11
N LEU A 171 -11.59 -6.97 18.97
CA LEU A 171 -11.29 -7.88 20.08
C LEU A 171 -10.89 -9.28 19.60
N ILE A 172 -11.44 -9.75 18.47
CA ILE A 172 -10.98 -11.00 17.82
C ILE A 172 -9.57 -10.79 17.27
N ALA A 173 -9.30 -9.65 16.62
CA ALA A 173 -7.98 -9.31 16.11
C ALA A 173 -6.92 -9.28 17.22
N ALA A 174 -7.20 -8.58 18.32
CA ALA A 174 -6.29 -8.48 19.46
C ALA A 174 -5.93 -9.86 20.05
N ARG A 175 -6.95 -10.71 20.28
CA ARG A 175 -6.76 -12.08 20.80
C ARG A 175 -5.91 -12.95 19.88
N ASN A 176 -6.00 -12.76 18.56
CA ASN A 176 -5.17 -13.51 17.62
C ASN A 176 -3.73 -12.97 17.56
N PHE A 177 -3.52 -11.65 17.60
CA PHE A 177 -2.17 -11.09 17.70
C PHE A 177 -1.45 -11.51 18.98
N GLU A 178 -2.16 -11.64 20.11
CA GLU A 178 -1.58 -12.12 21.39
C GLU A 178 -1.06 -13.57 21.32
N LYS A 179 -1.54 -14.38 20.37
CA LYS A 179 -1.02 -15.74 20.14
C LYS A 179 0.28 -15.77 19.34
N VAL A 180 0.61 -14.69 18.66
CA VAL A 180 1.85 -14.56 17.88
C VAL A 180 2.93 -13.99 18.80
N LYS A 181 3.85 -14.84 19.25
CA LYS A 181 4.93 -14.49 20.19
C LYS A 181 6.08 -13.74 19.51
N GLU A 182 5.74 -12.65 18.82
CA GLU A 182 6.67 -11.85 18.05
C GLU A 182 6.50 -10.37 18.40
N LYS A 183 7.61 -9.69 18.72
CA LYS A 183 7.61 -8.23 18.93
C LYS A 183 7.12 -7.49 17.69
N GLU A 184 7.22 -8.15 16.53
CA GLU A 184 6.74 -7.70 15.23
C GLU A 184 5.23 -7.40 15.23
N THR A 185 4.42 -8.05 16.08
CA THR A 185 2.98 -7.76 16.14
C THR A 185 2.62 -6.53 16.95
N HIS A 186 3.54 -5.99 17.77
CA HIS A 186 3.27 -4.82 18.62
C HIS A 186 2.82 -3.60 17.80
N PHE A 187 3.33 -3.44 16.57
CA PHE A 187 2.88 -2.38 15.67
C PHE A 187 1.37 -2.53 15.37
N ASN A 188 0.95 -3.73 14.98
CA ASN A 188 -0.45 -4.03 14.69
C ASN A 188 -1.31 -3.99 15.95
N GLN A 189 -0.81 -4.50 17.08
CA GLN A 189 -1.51 -4.47 18.35
C GLN A 189 -1.75 -3.03 18.81
N SER A 190 -0.77 -2.14 18.69
CA SER A 190 -0.98 -0.72 18.96
C SER A 190 -2.13 -0.15 18.13
N ILE A 191 -2.15 -0.39 16.82
CA ILE A 191 -3.25 0.06 15.95
C ILE A 191 -4.59 -0.53 16.40
N VAL A 192 -4.66 -1.83 16.67
CA VAL A 192 -5.90 -2.49 17.10
C VAL A 192 -6.38 -1.93 18.43
N TYR A 193 -5.51 -1.79 19.43
CA TYR A 193 -5.88 -1.25 20.74
C TYR A 193 -6.30 0.23 20.69
N TYR A 194 -5.68 1.04 19.82
CA TYR A 194 -6.16 2.40 19.55
C TYR A 194 -7.60 2.38 19.02
N ASN A 195 -7.90 1.50 18.07
CA ASN A 195 -9.25 1.39 17.51
C ASN A 195 -10.26 0.84 18.52
N ILE A 196 -9.87 -0.12 19.37
CA ILE A 196 -10.69 -0.60 20.51
C ILE A 196 -11.01 0.57 21.45
N GLY A 197 -10.01 1.38 21.80
CA GLY A 197 -10.18 2.55 22.66
C GLY A 197 -11.17 3.56 22.05
N TYR A 198 -11.05 3.82 20.75
CA TYR A 198 -11.97 4.69 20.03
C TYR A 198 -13.40 4.13 19.99
N CYS A 199 -13.59 2.83 19.76
CA CYS A 199 -14.90 2.20 19.85
C CYS A 199 -15.50 2.34 21.26
N TYR A 200 -14.74 2.11 22.32
CA TYR A 200 -15.22 2.33 23.68
C TYR A 200 -15.57 3.79 23.96
N LEU A 201 -14.81 4.74 23.40
CA LEU A 201 -15.10 6.17 23.51
C LEU A 201 -16.45 6.51 22.86
N LEU A 202 -16.71 6.01 21.65
CA LEU A 202 -18.00 6.18 20.96
C LEU A 202 -19.16 5.56 21.74
N LEU A 203 -18.91 4.46 22.44
CA LEU A 203 -19.87 3.78 23.31
C LEU A 203 -19.97 4.41 24.72
N ASN A 204 -19.29 5.55 24.95
CA ASN A 204 -19.23 6.25 26.23
C ASN A 204 -18.72 5.39 27.41
N GLN A 205 -17.88 4.37 27.14
CA GLN A 205 -17.24 3.51 28.13
C GLN A 205 -15.83 4.03 28.45
N LEU A 206 -15.76 5.22 29.06
CA LEU A 206 -14.52 5.99 29.21
C LEU A 206 -13.37 5.24 29.90
N ASN A 207 -13.64 4.42 30.93
CA ASN A 207 -12.59 3.66 31.62
C ASN A 207 -11.97 2.58 30.72
N LYS A 208 -12.80 1.88 29.93
CA LYS A 208 -12.29 0.87 28.98
C LYS A 208 -11.59 1.52 27.79
N ALA A 209 -12.04 2.70 27.38
CA ALA A 209 -11.35 3.49 26.36
C ALA A 209 -9.94 3.85 26.82
N GLU A 210 -9.80 4.33 28.06
CA GLU A 210 -8.52 4.64 28.69
C GLU A 210 -7.60 3.43 28.73
N GLU A 211 -8.07 2.29 29.28
CA GLU A 211 -7.29 1.04 29.33
C GLU A 211 -6.77 0.62 27.96
N ALA A 212 -7.63 0.69 26.93
CA ALA A 212 -7.25 0.32 25.57
C ALA A 212 -6.23 1.30 24.96
N PHE A 213 -6.40 2.61 25.16
CA PHE A 213 -5.41 3.58 24.67
C PHE A 213 -4.08 3.50 25.42
N VAL A 214 -4.07 3.21 26.73
CA VAL A 214 -2.83 2.93 27.48
C VAL A 214 -2.13 1.69 26.91
N LYS A 215 -2.86 0.60 26.65
CA LYS A 215 -2.27 -0.59 26.03
C LYS A 215 -1.73 -0.32 24.62
N SER A 216 -2.40 0.53 23.84
CA SER A 216 -1.86 1.01 22.55
C SER A 216 -0.55 1.78 22.74
N LEU A 217 -0.52 2.70 23.71
CA LEU A 217 0.65 3.52 24.02
C LEU A 217 1.87 2.66 24.44
N GLU A 218 1.64 1.64 25.28
CA GLU A 218 2.67 0.69 25.70
C GLU A 218 3.30 -0.04 24.51
N PHE A 219 2.48 -0.58 23.61
CA PHE A 219 2.98 -1.25 22.41
C PHE A 219 3.78 -0.31 21.52
N ALA A 220 3.29 0.91 21.29
CA ALA A 220 3.97 1.92 20.47
C ALA A 220 5.35 2.28 21.04
N ARG A 221 5.44 2.50 22.36
CA ARG A 221 6.69 2.82 23.07
C ARG A 221 7.70 1.68 23.00
N VAL A 222 7.27 0.42 23.14
CA VAL A 222 8.17 -0.75 23.04
C VAL A 222 8.89 -0.83 21.69
N ILE A 223 8.24 -0.40 20.61
CA ILE A 223 8.82 -0.41 19.26
C ILE A 223 9.34 0.96 18.81
N ASN A 224 9.32 1.97 19.68
CA ASN A 224 9.70 3.36 19.38
C ASN A 224 8.96 3.94 18.15
N ALA A 225 7.67 3.63 18.00
CA ALA A 225 6.84 4.14 16.92
C ALA A 225 6.19 5.47 17.32
N ASN A 226 6.93 6.57 17.14
CA ASN A 226 6.48 7.92 17.52
C ASN A 226 5.10 8.30 16.93
N SER A 227 4.77 7.83 15.72
CA SER A 227 3.46 8.09 15.09
C SER A 227 2.33 7.46 15.90
N LEU A 228 2.46 6.16 16.19
CA LEU A 228 1.49 5.38 16.96
C LEU A 228 1.39 5.88 18.40
N GLU A 229 2.53 6.28 18.99
CA GLU A 229 2.58 6.88 20.32
C GLU A 229 1.76 8.17 20.37
N ALA A 230 1.97 9.07 19.41
CA ALA A 230 1.19 10.30 19.30
C ALA A 230 -0.30 10.05 19.06
N PHE A 231 -0.67 9.05 18.24
CA PHE A 231 -2.08 8.64 18.09
C PHE A 231 -2.69 8.18 19.42
N ALA A 232 -1.99 7.33 20.18
CA ALA A 232 -2.47 6.83 21.46
C ALA A 232 -2.64 7.96 22.50
N LEU A 233 -1.68 8.89 22.59
CA LEU A 233 -1.76 10.07 23.45
C LEU A 233 -2.93 10.99 23.06
N LYS A 234 -3.15 11.19 21.75
CA LYS A 234 -4.30 11.93 21.23
C LYS A 234 -5.61 11.25 21.64
N GLY A 235 -5.71 9.92 21.53
CA GLY A 235 -6.87 9.15 21.98
C GLY A 235 -7.12 9.26 23.49
N LEU A 236 -6.07 9.18 24.32
CA LEU A 236 -6.18 9.43 25.77
C LEU A 236 -6.69 10.84 26.06
N SER A 237 -6.21 11.85 25.33
CA SER A 237 -6.67 13.23 25.52
C SER A 237 -8.18 13.38 25.27
N GLU A 238 -8.75 12.65 24.31
CA GLU A 238 -10.20 12.64 24.07
C GLU A 238 -10.97 12.04 25.26
N VAL A 239 -10.41 11.00 25.91
CA VAL A 239 -10.99 10.44 27.14
C VAL A 239 -10.98 11.47 28.28
N TYR A 240 -9.84 12.11 28.54
CA TYR A 240 -9.71 13.12 29.60
C TYR A 240 -10.57 14.36 29.34
N LYS A 241 -10.67 14.82 28.07
CA LYS A 241 -11.62 15.86 27.65
C LYS A 241 -13.06 15.44 27.97
N SER A 242 -13.43 14.19 27.70
CA SER A 242 -14.77 13.66 27.98
C SER A 242 -15.06 13.60 29.49
N LYS A 243 -14.02 13.36 30.31
CA LYS A 243 -14.04 13.46 31.78
C LYS A 243 -14.02 14.91 32.31
N LYS A 244 -13.98 15.91 31.43
CA LYS A 244 -13.84 17.36 31.75
C LYS A 244 -12.50 17.74 32.38
N GLU A 245 -11.50 16.88 32.25
CA GLU A 245 -10.12 17.12 32.69
C GLU A 245 -9.29 17.76 31.57
N ASN A 246 -9.71 18.94 31.10
CA ASN A 246 -9.15 19.58 29.90
C ASN A 246 -7.65 19.87 30.00
N GLN A 247 -7.14 20.23 31.19
CA GLN A 247 -5.70 20.47 31.37
C GLN A 247 -4.87 19.18 31.21
N THR A 248 -5.37 18.05 31.70
CA THR A 248 -4.73 16.74 31.51
C THR A 248 -4.71 16.37 30.03
N ALA A 249 -5.83 16.58 29.33
CA ALA A 249 -5.92 16.38 27.89
C ALA A 249 -4.91 17.26 27.12
N ILE A 250 -4.77 18.54 27.47
CA ILE A 250 -3.77 19.44 26.88
C ILE A 250 -2.35 18.93 27.09
N ASN A 251 -2.00 18.46 28.29
CA ASN A 251 -0.65 17.95 28.58
C ASN A 251 -0.31 16.75 27.67
N LEU A 252 -1.26 15.82 27.49
CA LEU A 252 -1.12 14.68 26.58
C LEU A 252 -0.99 15.12 25.12
N LEU A 253 -1.78 16.12 24.71
CA LEU A 253 -1.72 16.66 23.34
C LEU A 253 -0.39 17.36 23.04
N VAL A 254 0.20 18.05 24.02
CA VAL A 254 1.53 18.68 23.87
C VAL A 254 2.59 17.61 23.62
N GLU A 255 2.58 16.51 24.36
CA GLU A 255 3.46 15.37 24.11
C GLU A 255 3.24 14.77 22.71
N ALA A 256 1.97 14.56 22.33
CA ALA A 256 1.60 14.04 21.00
C ALA A 256 2.11 14.96 19.87
N GLN A 257 1.99 16.28 20.04
CA GLN A 257 2.43 17.27 19.05
C GLN A 257 3.96 17.26 18.86
N GLU A 258 4.74 17.12 19.94
CA GLU A 258 6.20 17.06 19.84
C GLU A 258 6.68 15.81 19.10
N LEU A 259 5.97 14.70 19.27
CA LEU A 259 6.23 13.46 18.53
C LEU A 259 5.82 13.60 17.05
N SER A 260 4.64 14.16 16.77
CA SER A 260 4.11 14.27 15.41
C SER A 260 4.86 15.28 14.52
N LYS A 261 5.42 16.35 15.10
CA LYS A 261 6.25 17.34 14.39
C LYS A 261 7.40 16.72 13.62
N LYS A 262 8.00 15.64 14.12
CA LYS A 262 9.15 14.96 13.49
C LYS A 262 8.75 14.09 12.29
N ILE A 263 7.46 13.79 12.15
CA ILE A 263 6.92 12.77 11.23
C ILE A 263 6.25 13.44 10.02
N GLY A 264 5.61 14.59 10.23
CA GLY A 264 4.91 15.30 9.15
C GLY A 264 3.58 14.68 8.74
N ASP A 265 2.98 13.81 9.57
CA ASP A 265 1.65 13.26 9.33
C ASP A 265 0.58 14.34 9.51
N LEU A 266 0.03 14.81 8.38
CA LEU A 266 -0.98 15.87 8.36
C LEU A 266 -2.29 15.45 9.02
N THR A 267 -2.68 14.18 8.90
CA THR A 267 -3.95 13.67 9.49
C THR A 267 -3.84 13.64 11.00
N LEU A 268 -2.73 13.16 11.53
CA LEU A 268 -2.44 13.16 12.97
C LEU A 268 -2.36 14.60 13.51
N ASN A 269 -1.61 15.48 12.83
CA ASN A 269 -1.46 16.88 13.24
C ASN A 269 -2.79 17.62 13.28
N GLU A 270 -3.63 17.46 12.26
CA GLU A 270 -4.98 18.02 12.22
C GLU A 270 -5.82 17.55 13.41
N GLY A 271 -5.79 16.25 13.71
CA GLY A 271 -6.50 15.69 14.87
C GLY A 271 -6.02 16.29 16.19
N ILE A 272 -4.70 16.41 16.39
CA ILE A 272 -4.10 17.02 17.59
C ILE A 272 -4.53 18.48 17.71
N TYR A 273 -4.45 19.27 16.64
CA TYR A 273 -4.80 20.70 16.67
C TYR A 273 -6.29 20.92 16.94
N ARG A 274 -7.16 20.08 16.37
CA ARG A 274 -8.60 20.10 16.66
C ARG A 274 -8.86 19.87 18.15
N GLU A 275 -8.29 18.81 18.72
CA GLU A 275 -8.46 18.47 20.13
C GLU A 275 -7.88 19.55 21.06
N MET A 276 -6.75 20.16 20.71
CA MET A 276 -6.19 21.29 21.45
C MET A 276 -7.13 22.49 21.43
N ALA A 277 -7.66 22.86 20.26
CA ALA A 277 -8.59 23.98 20.12
C ALA A 277 -9.84 23.74 20.98
N GLU A 278 -10.45 22.55 20.89
CA GLU A 278 -11.65 22.20 21.67
C GLU A 278 -11.40 22.27 23.19
N ASN A 279 -10.26 21.78 23.67
CA ASN A 279 -9.91 21.85 25.10
C ASN A 279 -9.63 23.29 25.56
N TYR A 280 -8.93 24.10 24.78
CA TYR A 280 -8.71 25.52 25.13
C TYR A 280 -10.00 26.33 25.11
N LEU A 281 -10.93 26.03 24.20
CA LEU A 281 -12.25 26.61 24.18
C LEU A 281 -13.03 26.25 25.45
N ALA A 282 -13.03 24.98 25.85
CA ALA A 282 -13.68 24.51 27.07
C ALA A 282 -13.10 25.15 28.35
N MET A 283 -11.84 25.56 28.33
CA MET A 283 -11.17 26.28 29.41
C MET A 283 -11.35 27.81 29.36
N GLY A 284 -12.03 28.35 28.33
CA GLY A 284 -12.21 29.79 28.15
C GLY A 284 -10.94 30.52 27.66
N ASN A 285 -9.92 29.81 27.19
CA ASN A 285 -8.70 30.42 26.67
C ASN A 285 -8.86 30.77 25.18
N GLN A 286 -9.49 31.91 24.91
CA GLN A 286 -9.84 32.35 23.56
C GLN A 286 -8.62 32.53 22.65
N HIS A 287 -7.50 33.05 23.17
CA HIS A 287 -6.29 33.27 22.38
C HIS A 287 -5.68 31.95 21.88
N LEU A 288 -5.53 30.95 22.77
CA LEU A 288 -5.00 29.64 22.37
C LEU A 288 -5.99 28.86 21.51
N TYR A 289 -7.29 28.98 21.76
CA TYR A 289 -8.32 28.43 20.86
C TYR A 289 -8.13 28.96 19.42
N GLN A 290 -8.05 30.28 19.24
CA GLN A 290 -7.86 30.87 17.91
C GLN A 290 -6.58 30.40 17.24
N ALA A 291 -5.47 30.33 18.00
CA ALA A 291 -4.19 29.85 17.48
C ALA A 291 -4.24 28.39 17.00
N TYR A 292 -4.81 27.49 17.81
CA TYR A 292 -4.89 26.07 17.44
C TYR A 292 -5.97 25.77 16.40
N ASN A 293 -7.07 26.53 16.40
CA ASN A 293 -8.08 26.42 15.36
C ASN A 293 -7.52 26.86 13.99
N GLY A 294 -6.68 27.91 13.95
CA GLY A 294 -5.95 28.31 12.75
C GLY A 294 -5.04 27.21 12.22
N LYS A 295 -4.25 26.56 13.09
CA LYS A 295 -3.39 25.42 12.71
C LYS A 295 -4.19 24.21 12.23
N PHE A 296 -5.35 23.94 12.85
CA PHE A 296 -6.27 22.89 12.42
C PHE A 296 -6.72 23.13 10.97
N PHE A 297 -7.19 24.35 10.64
CA PHE A 297 -7.59 24.68 9.28
C PHE A 297 -6.44 24.61 8.27
N GLU A 298 -5.26 25.10 8.64
CA GLU A 298 -4.07 25.01 7.78
C GLU A 298 -3.68 23.55 7.50
N ALA A 299 -3.67 22.70 8.53
CA ALA A 299 -3.39 21.28 8.37
C ALA A 299 -4.44 20.57 7.50
N SER A 300 -5.73 20.88 7.70
CA SER A 300 -6.83 20.31 6.91
C SER A 300 -6.75 20.72 5.44
N PHE A 301 -6.47 22.01 5.16
CA PHE A 301 -6.26 22.52 3.81
C PHE A 301 -5.07 21.86 3.12
N ASN A 302 -3.93 21.75 3.81
CA ASN A 302 -2.74 21.09 3.26
C ASN A 302 -2.99 19.60 2.99
N ARG A 303 -3.75 18.91 3.84
CA ARG A 303 -4.14 17.51 3.62
C ARG A 303 -4.99 17.38 2.36
N GLU A 304 -6.04 18.19 2.22
CA GLU A 304 -6.93 18.17 1.06
C GLU A 304 -6.18 18.49 -0.25
N GLN A 305 -5.28 19.48 -0.22
CA GLN A 305 -4.45 19.81 -1.37
C GLN A 305 -3.50 18.66 -1.76
N ASN A 306 -2.91 17.98 -0.79
CA ASN A 306 -2.07 16.81 -1.03
C ASN A 306 -2.88 15.63 -1.61
N GLU A 307 -4.10 15.42 -1.14
CA GLU A 307 -5.01 14.41 -1.68
C GLU A 307 -5.38 14.73 -3.14
N LEU A 308 -5.76 15.97 -3.43
CA LEU A 308 -6.06 16.43 -4.80
C LEU A 308 -4.85 16.31 -5.74
N SER A 309 -3.65 16.69 -5.28
CA SER A 309 -2.43 16.55 -6.07
C SER A 309 -2.12 15.09 -6.38
N SER A 310 -2.34 14.18 -5.43
CA SER A 310 -2.11 12.75 -5.61
C SER A 310 -3.12 12.16 -6.61
N ILE A 311 -4.39 12.58 -6.54
CA ILE A 311 -5.43 12.21 -7.50
C ILE A 311 -5.10 12.73 -8.91
N ASN A 312 -4.67 13.98 -9.04
CA ASN A 312 -4.28 14.55 -10.33
C ASN A 312 -3.08 13.81 -10.93
N HIS A 313 -2.09 13.45 -10.11
CA HIS A 313 -0.95 12.65 -10.56
C HIS A 313 -1.38 11.27 -11.06
N ALA A 314 -2.25 10.58 -10.31
CA ALA A 314 -2.85 9.31 -10.70
C ALA A 314 -3.58 9.42 -12.05
N ILE A 315 -4.44 10.43 -12.22
CA ILE A 315 -5.16 10.70 -13.47
C ILE A 315 -4.18 10.95 -14.63
N ASP A 316 -3.13 11.76 -14.44
CA ASP A 316 -2.14 12.04 -15.49
C ASP A 316 -1.36 10.79 -15.91
N VAL A 317 -0.96 9.97 -14.94
CA VAL A 317 -0.29 8.68 -15.19
C VAL A 317 -1.23 7.74 -15.96
N HIS A 318 -2.50 7.63 -15.54
CA HIS A 318 -3.51 6.84 -16.21
C HIS A 318 -3.75 7.33 -17.65
N ASN A 319 -3.92 8.63 -17.85
CA ASN A 319 -4.09 9.23 -19.17
C ASN A 319 -2.91 8.94 -20.09
N LYS A 320 -1.68 9.03 -19.58
CA LYS A 320 -0.47 8.71 -20.34
C LYS A 320 -0.40 7.24 -20.73
N GLU A 321 -0.77 6.33 -19.83
CA GLU A 321 -0.86 4.90 -20.12
C GLU A 321 -1.95 4.59 -21.15
N MET A 322 -3.12 5.22 -21.03
CA MET A 322 -4.22 5.09 -21.98
C MET A 322 -3.81 5.58 -23.36
N LEU A 323 -3.18 6.76 -23.46
CA LEU A 323 -2.64 7.28 -24.72
C LEU A 323 -1.63 6.32 -25.37
N LYS A 324 -0.77 5.69 -24.57
CA LYS A 324 0.18 4.70 -25.08
C LYS A 324 -0.54 3.47 -25.65
N LYS A 325 -1.51 2.90 -24.92
CA LYS A 325 -2.30 1.75 -25.40
C LYS A 325 -3.10 2.10 -26.65
N THR A 326 -3.74 3.26 -26.68
CA THR A 326 -4.48 3.74 -27.87
C THR A 326 -3.54 3.88 -29.06
N LYS A 327 -2.32 4.41 -28.85
CA LYS A 327 -1.31 4.47 -29.91
C LYS A 327 -0.89 3.08 -30.40
N GLU A 328 -0.61 2.14 -29.51
CA GLU A 328 -0.25 0.76 -29.88
C GLU A 328 -1.37 0.07 -30.70
N ILE A 329 -2.63 0.24 -30.29
CA ILE A 329 -3.80 -0.26 -31.03
C ILE A 329 -3.89 0.39 -32.41
N THR A 330 -3.71 1.71 -32.48
CA THR A 330 -3.78 2.47 -33.74
C THR A 330 -2.69 2.05 -34.70
N ASP A 331 -1.45 1.89 -34.22
CA ASP A 331 -0.31 1.42 -35.00
C ASP A 331 -0.55 0.00 -35.53
N HIS A 332 -1.08 -0.89 -34.70
CA HIS A 332 -1.45 -2.24 -35.10
C HIS A 332 -2.54 -2.25 -36.20
N TYR A 333 -3.56 -1.40 -36.06
CA TYR A 333 -4.64 -1.27 -37.04
C TYR A 333 -4.15 -0.71 -38.38
N ASN A 334 -3.26 0.28 -38.35
CA ASN A 334 -2.63 0.85 -39.55
C ASN A 334 -1.80 -0.19 -40.31
N ILE A 335 -1.07 -1.05 -39.59
CA ILE A 335 -0.33 -2.17 -40.20
C ILE A 335 -1.30 -3.15 -40.88
N LEU A 336 -2.40 -3.52 -40.21
CA LEU A 336 -3.42 -4.40 -40.77
C LEU A 336 -4.05 -3.82 -42.05
N ILE A 337 -4.43 -2.53 -42.03
CA ILE A 337 -4.93 -1.84 -43.23
C ILE A 337 -3.89 -1.90 -44.36
N GLY A 338 -2.62 -1.60 -44.06
CA GLY A 338 -1.54 -1.69 -45.04
C GLY A 338 -1.44 -3.07 -45.69
N VAL A 339 -1.52 -4.14 -44.90
CA VAL A 339 -1.51 -5.53 -45.38
C VAL A 339 -2.72 -5.80 -46.28
N VAL A 340 -3.93 -5.40 -45.88
CA VAL A 340 -5.15 -5.59 -46.68
C VAL A 340 -5.07 -4.85 -48.02
N VAL A 341 -4.55 -3.62 -48.02
CA VAL A 341 -4.35 -2.83 -49.25
C VAL A 341 -3.35 -3.52 -50.18
N VAL A 342 -2.22 -4.02 -49.66
CA VAL A 342 -1.23 -4.75 -50.47
C VAL A 342 -1.81 -6.03 -51.07
N ILE A 343 -2.53 -6.82 -50.28
CA ILE A 343 -3.21 -8.03 -50.76
C ILE A 343 -4.23 -7.67 -51.85
N GLY A 344 -5.04 -6.63 -51.62
CA GLY A 344 -6.01 -6.14 -52.60
C GLY A 344 -5.37 -5.72 -53.93
N LEU A 345 -4.24 -5.00 -53.88
CA LEU A 345 -3.46 -4.62 -55.06
C LEU A 345 -2.89 -5.84 -55.79
N LEU A 346 -2.38 -6.85 -55.07
CA LEU A 346 -1.90 -8.10 -55.66
C LEU A 346 -3.02 -8.86 -56.37
N ILE A 347 -4.19 -8.99 -55.73
CA ILE A 347 -5.38 -9.62 -56.34
C ILE A 347 -5.80 -8.86 -57.61
N MET A 348 -5.90 -7.53 -57.54
CA MET A 348 -6.23 -6.70 -58.71
C MET A 348 -5.20 -6.86 -59.84
N SER A 349 -3.90 -6.84 -59.53
CA SER A 349 -2.86 -7.03 -60.55
C SER A 349 -2.92 -8.43 -61.19
N THR A 350 -3.27 -9.46 -60.40
CA THR A 350 -3.41 -10.83 -60.88
C THR A 350 -4.61 -10.96 -61.79
N LEU A 351 -5.76 -10.40 -61.40
CA LEU A 351 -6.96 -10.35 -62.22
C LEU A 351 -6.71 -9.58 -63.52
N LEU A 352 -6.05 -8.41 -63.45
CA LEU A 352 -5.69 -7.63 -64.64
C LEU A 352 -4.81 -8.45 -65.59
N TYR A 353 -3.78 -9.11 -65.05
CA TYR A 353 -2.89 -9.98 -65.83
C TYR A 353 -3.66 -11.13 -66.51
N ILE A 354 -4.54 -11.84 -65.79
CA ILE A 354 -5.38 -12.90 -66.34
C ILE A 354 -6.26 -12.34 -67.47
N THR A 355 -6.87 -11.18 -67.27
CA THR A 355 -7.76 -10.54 -68.25
C THR A 355 -7.01 -10.17 -69.53
N LEU A 356 -5.80 -9.59 -69.40
CA LEU A 356 -4.94 -9.26 -70.53
C LEU A 356 -4.48 -10.52 -71.28
N LYS A 357 -4.11 -11.58 -70.55
CA LYS A 357 -3.72 -12.87 -71.13
C LYS A 357 -4.87 -13.51 -71.91
N MET A 358 -6.09 -13.50 -71.36
CA MET A 358 -7.29 -14.00 -72.06
C MET A 358 -7.59 -13.17 -73.31
N LYS A 359 -7.53 -11.83 -73.24
CA LYS A 359 -7.70 -10.97 -74.42
C LYS A 359 -6.69 -11.28 -75.52
N LYS A 360 -5.41 -11.50 -75.18
CA LYS A 360 -4.37 -11.87 -76.15
C LYS A 360 -4.68 -13.22 -76.80
N LYS A 361 -5.06 -14.23 -76.01
CA LYS A 361 -5.40 -15.57 -76.50
C LYS A 361 -6.66 -15.56 -77.38
N ASN A 362 -7.68 -14.79 -77.03
CA ASN A 362 -8.88 -14.62 -77.85
C ASN A 362 -8.58 -13.96 -79.20
N ARG A 363 -7.66 -12.97 -79.25
CA ARG A 363 -7.21 -12.40 -80.54
C ARG A 363 -6.53 -13.45 -81.41
N GLN A 364 -5.65 -14.28 -80.84
CA GLN A 364 -5.01 -15.37 -81.57
C GLN A 364 -6.03 -16.37 -82.13
N TYR A 365 -7.04 -16.74 -81.33
CA TYR A 365 -8.13 -17.59 -81.81
C TYR A 365 -8.97 -16.95 -82.91
N GLN A 366 -9.23 -15.64 -82.84
CA GLN A 366 -9.90 -14.91 -83.92
C GLN A 366 -9.06 -14.90 -85.21
N ASP A 367 -7.75 -14.69 -85.11
CA ASP A 367 -6.83 -14.72 -86.25
C ASP A 367 -6.76 -16.13 -86.88
N GLU A 368 -6.69 -17.19 -86.06
CA GLU A 368 -6.73 -18.60 -86.51
C GLU A 368 -8.05 -18.94 -87.21
N ILE A 369 -9.20 -18.57 -86.63
CA ILE A 369 -10.52 -18.77 -87.24
C ILE A 369 -10.60 -18.01 -88.57
N HIS A 370 -10.10 -16.78 -88.63
CA HIS A 370 -10.13 -15.98 -89.86
C HIS A 370 -9.28 -16.61 -90.98
N ASN A 371 -8.13 -17.19 -90.63
CA ASN A 371 -7.28 -17.92 -91.58
C ASN A 371 -7.94 -19.23 -92.07
N LEU A 372 -8.63 -19.97 -91.19
CA LEU A 372 -9.35 -21.19 -91.55
C LEU A 372 -10.58 -20.96 -92.43
N ILE A 373 -11.26 -19.81 -92.29
CA ILE A 373 -12.40 -19.44 -93.15
C ILE A 373 -11.93 -18.97 -94.54
N ARG A 374 -10.67 -18.54 -94.67
CA ARG A 374 -10.10 -17.99 -95.92
C ARG A 374 -9.35 -19.03 -96.77
N SER A 375 -9.04 -20.21 -96.21
CA SER A 375 -8.60 -21.42 -96.92
C SER A 375 -9.80 -22.23 -97.38
#